data_AF-A0A7J3I4L4-F1
#
_entry.id   AF-A0A7J3I4L4-F1
#
_cell.length_a   1.000
_cell.length_b   1.000
_cell.length_c   1.000
_cell.angle_alpha   90.00
_cell.angle_beta   90.00
_cell.angle_gamma   90.00
#
_symmetry.space_group_name_H-M   'P 1'
#
loop_
_entity.id
_entity.type
_entity.pdbx_description
1 polymer ?
#
loop_
_entity_poly.entity_id
_entity_poly.type
_entity_poly.pdbx_seq_one_letter_code
_entity_poly.pdbx_strand_id
1 'polypeptide(L)'
;LRKMVEAVREVDPEVKVVVQLSHGGRQAHPKLTGGVLIAPSPIPDKSVNATPREMTREEVKEVIEDFVSAAERAKDAGFDGVQIQACHGYLVSQFLSPYSNRRNDEYGGSTENRARMLIEMVRGMKKACGRDWPVLVKLQMDDFVADENRLKLPESVEIARMVSESGADAIEVSGGIYESSLYGNLTSVRTNVGKGEPEAYFLSLAIEAKKALPSTPIMLVGGIRSKSVAEEIIEKRYADFISMSRPLIRDPDLPMKWMKGEGLKSDCASCNDCLRNAGKQGLRCSKQNT
;
A
#
# COMPACT_ATOMS: atom_id res chain seq x y z
N LEU A 1 0.69 -6.73 19.71
CA LEU A 1 1.58 -5.85 18.92
C LEU A 1 3.00 -5.82 19.50
N ARG A 2 3.24 -5.38 20.75
CA ARG A 2 4.57 -5.42 21.39
C ARG A 2 5.32 -6.76 21.24
N LYS A 3 4.68 -7.88 21.59
CA LYS A 3 5.22 -9.24 21.40
C LYS A 3 5.75 -9.54 19.99
N MET A 4 5.15 -8.94 18.95
CA MET A 4 5.60 -9.14 17.57
C MET A 4 6.90 -8.37 17.30
N VAL A 5 6.99 -7.13 17.78
CA VAL A 5 8.20 -6.31 17.68
C VAL A 5 9.33 -6.96 18.47
N GLU A 6 9.05 -7.39 19.71
CA GLU A 6 10.00 -8.09 20.59
C GLU A 6 10.54 -9.35 19.91
N ALA A 7 9.67 -10.19 19.34
CA ALA A 7 10.09 -11.41 18.65
C ALA A 7 11.03 -11.15 17.46
N VAL A 8 10.83 -10.07 16.70
CA VAL A 8 11.76 -9.69 15.62
C VAL A 8 13.09 -9.21 16.18
N ARG A 9 13.05 -8.37 17.23
CA ARG A 9 14.25 -7.82 17.88
C ARG A 9 15.12 -8.87 18.55
N GLU A 10 14.52 -9.91 19.11
CA GLU A 10 15.23 -11.04 19.71
C GLU A 10 16.04 -11.82 18.67
N VAL A 11 15.56 -11.88 17.43
CA VAL A 11 16.27 -12.54 16.32
C VAL A 11 17.35 -11.63 15.75
N ASP A 12 17.00 -10.38 15.43
CA ASP A 12 17.92 -9.39 14.88
C ASP A 12 17.49 -7.97 15.28
N PRO A 13 18.24 -7.28 16.15
CA PRO A 13 17.91 -5.94 16.59
C PRO A 13 18.06 -4.88 15.49
N GLU A 14 18.78 -5.15 14.39
CA GLU A 14 18.95 -4.21 13.28
C GLU A 14 17.72 -4.18 12.36
N VAL A 15 16.95 -5.26 12.29
CA VAL A 15 15.74 -5.36 11.45
C VAL A 15 14.66 -4.38 11.91
N LYS A 16 14.27 -3.47 11.03
CA LYS A 16 13.21 -2.48 11.31
C LYS A 16 11.82 -3.06 11.07
N VAL A 17 10.88 -2.73 11.96
CA VAL A 17 9.49 -3.16 11.93
C VAL A 17 8.60 -1.93 11.84
N VAL A 18 7.90 -1.81 10.72
CA VAL A 18 6.92 -0.75 10.44
C VAL A 18 5.53 -1.37 10.37
N VAL A 19 4.57 -0.80 11.09
CA VAL A 19 3.17 -1.26 11.02
C VAL A 19 2.40 -0.49 9.95
N GLN A 20 1.59 -1.19 9.17
CA GLN A 20 0.71 -0.55 8.20
C GLN A 20 -0.65 -0.21 8.84
N LEU A 21 -1.06 1.05 8.76
CA LEU A 21 -2.36 1.55 9.20
C LEU A 21 -3.32 1.60 8.01
N SER A 22 -4.54 1.09 8.19
CA SER A 22 -5.51 0.96 7.10
C SER A 22 -6.96 1.14 7.55
N HIS A 23 -7.80 1.60 6.62
CA HIS A 23 -9.25 1.69 6.79
C HIS A 23 -9.92 1.26 5.48
N GLY A 24 -10.81 0.26 5.52
CA GLY A 24 -11.32 -0.39 4.30
C GLY A 24 -12.32 0.45 3.49
N GLY A 25 -12.97 1.45 4.11
CA GLY A 25 -13.95 2.32 3.46
C GLY A 25 -15.01 1.52 2.69
N ARG A 26 -15.31 1.89 1.44
CA ARG A 26 -16.26 1.16 0.56
C ARG A 26 -15.89 -0.29 0.23
N GLN A 27 -14.64 -0.71 0.47
CA GLN A 27 -14.19 -2.09 0.25
C GLN A 27 -14.11 -2.94 1.53
N ALA A 28 -14.48 -2.37 2.68
CA ALA A 28 -14.61 -3.17 3.90
C ALA A 28 -15.76 -4.17 3.78
N HIS A 29 -15.66 -5.27 4.52
CA HIS A 29 -16.75 -6.25 4.58
C HIS A 29 -17.85 -5.74 5.52
N PRO A 30 -19.11 -5.55 5.09
CA PRO A 30 -20.16 -4.93 5.91
C PRO A 30 -20.39 -5.59 7.28
N LYS A 31 -20.25 -6.94 7.36
CA LYS A 31 -20.34 -7.67 8.63
C LYS A 31 -19.29 -7.25 9.68
N LEU A 32 -18.14 -6.75 9.24
CA LEU A 32 -17.07 -6.29 10.14
C LEU A 32 -17.26 -4.84 10.58
N THR A 33 -18.15 -4.09 9.93
CA THR A 33 -18.38 -2.65 10.17
C THR A 33 -19.73 -2.35 10.82
N GLY A 34 -20.46 -3.37 11.28
CA GLY A 34 -21.82 -3.19 11.82
C GLY A 34 -22.87 -2.89 10.74
N GLY A 35 -22.56 -3.14 9.46
CA GLY A 35 -23.49 -3.06 8.34
C GLY A 35 -23.45 -1.76 7.54
N VAL A 36 -22.81 -0.70 8.05
CA VAL A 36 -22.67 0.58 7.34
C VAL A 36 -21.23 0.73 6.86
N LEU A 37 -21.06 0.99 5.57
CA LEU A 37 -19.78 1.38 4.98
C LEU A 37 -19.73 2.90 4.87
N ILE A 38 -18.56 3.49 5.05
CA ILE A 38 -18.32 4.93 4.85
C ILE A 38 -17.28 5.14 3.74
N ALA A 39 -17.44 6.22 2.98
CA ALA A 39 -16.61 6.57 1.85
C ALA A 39 -16.70 8.08 1.54
N PRO A 40 -15.81 8.64 0.70
CA PRO A 40 -15.92 10.03 0.27
C PRO A 40 -17.22 10.35 -0.49
N SER A 41 -17.81 9.37 -1.18
CA SER A 41 -19.06 9.54 -1.94
C SER A 41 -19.85 8.22 -1.98
N PRO A 42 -21.18 8.23 -2.22
CA PRO A 42 -22.02 7.03 -2.19
C PRO A 42 -21.88 6.20 -3.48
N ILE A 43 -20.64 5.83 -3.83
CA ILE A 43 -20.30 5.07 -5.03
C ILE A 43 -19.88 3.66 -4.62
N PRO A 44 -20.68 2.61 -4.89
CA PRO A 44 -20.32 1.25 -4.55
C PRO A 44 -19.10 0.79 -5.35
N ASP A 45 -18.27 -0.04 -4.72
CA ASP A 45 -17.31 -0.86 -5.45
C ASP A 45 -18.05 -2.05 -6.07
N LYS A 46 -17.93 -2.25 -7.39
CA LYS A 46 -18.69 -3.30 -8.10
C LYS A 46 -18.40 -4.71 -7.61
N SER A 47 -17.23 -4.94 -7.01
CA SER A 47 -16.87 -6.25 -6.45
C SER A 47 -17.46 -6.50 -5.06
N VAL A 48 -17.75 -5.45 -4.29
CA VAL A 48 -18.38 -5.55 -2.97
C VAL A 48 -19.89 -5.43 -3.04
N ASN A 49 -20.38 -4.63 -4.00
CA ASN A 49 -21.80 -4.40 -4.29
C ASN A 49 -22.60 -3.91 -3.07
N ALA A 50 -21.99 -3.05 -2.25
CA ALA A 50 -22.62 -2.37 -1.13
C ALA A 50 -22.40 -0.86 -1.26
N THR A 51 -23.48 -0.08 -1.15
CA THR A 51 -23.41 1.37 -1.29
C THR A 51 -22.96 1.99 0.03
N PRO A 52 -21.82 2.69 0.09
CA PRO A 52 -21.38 3.36 1.30
C PRO A 52 -22.20 4.64 1.52
N ARG A 53 -22.26 5.08 2.78
CA ARG A 53 -22.70 6.44 3.11
C ARG A 53 -21.54 7.41 2.87
N GLU A 54 -21.87 8.59 2.36
CA GLU A 54 -20.92 9.70 2.29
C GLU A 54 -20.52 10.18 3.68
N MET A 55 -19.21 10.34 3.90
CA MET A 55 -18.67 10.88 5.15
C MET A 55 -18.98 12.37 5.28
N THR A 56 -19.30 12.80 6.50
CA THR A 56 -19.32 14.22 6.90
C THR A 56 -17.89 14.76 7.02
N ARG A 57 -17.73 16.08 7.08
CA ARG A 57 -16.40 16.70 7.25
C ARG A 57 -15.81 16.38 8.61
N GLU A 58 -16.67 16.27 9.61
CA GLU A 58 -16.34 15.89 10.98
C GLU A 58 -15.80 14.46 11.01
N GLU A 59 -16.47 13.52 10.35
CA GLU A 59 -15.98 12.13 10.25
C GLU A 59 -14.66 12.01 9.50
N VAL A 60 -14.40 12.86 8.50
CA VAL A 60 -13.09 12.90 7.83
C VAL A 60 -12.00 13.30 8.82
N LYS A 61 -12.25 14.32 9.64
CA LYS A 61 -11.31 14.79 10.67
C LYS A 61 -11.11 13.75 11.76
N GLU A 62 -12.18 13.11 12.24
CA GLU A 62 -12.11 12.01 13.20
C GLU A 62 -11.24 10.86 12.69
N VAL A 63 -11.42 10.44 11.42
CA VAL A 63 -10.56 9.39 10.83
C VAL A 63 -9.11 9.84 10.72
N ILE A 64 -8.82 11.11 10.41
CA ILE A 64 -7.45 11.63 10.43
C ILE A 64 -6.85 11.51 11.83
N GLU A 65 -7.59 11.92 12.87
CA GLU A 65 -7.18 11.83 14.27
C GLU A 65 -7.00 10.37 14.73
N ASP A 66 -7.84 9.45 14.27
CA ASP A 66 -7.72 8.02 14.54
C ASP A 66 -6.42 7.44 13.98
N PHE A 67 -6.04 7.84 12.76
CA PHE A 67 -4.76 7.44 12.16
C PHE A 67 -3.57 7.99 12.95
N VAL A 68 -3.62 9.26 13.36
CA VAL A 68 -2.57 9.87 14.21
C VAL A 68 -2.45 9.14 15.55
N SER A 69 -3.58 8.91 16.22
CA SER A 69 -3.64 8.18 17.49
C SER A 69 -3.15 6.73 17.35
N ALA A 70 -3.42 6.09 16.21
CA ALA A 70 -2.93 4.75 15.91
C ALA A 70 -1.40 4.72 15.70
N ALA A 71 -0.83 5.79 15.13
CA ALA A 71 0.62 5.94 14.99
C ALA A 71 1.30 6.12 16.36
N GLU A 72 0.72 6.91 17.26
CA GLU A 72 1.22 7.04 18.65
C GLU A 72 1.21 5.69 19.37
N ARG A 73 0.09 4.95 19.28
CA ARG A 73 0.00 3.59 19.83
C ARG A 73 1.02 2.63 19.21
N ALA A 74 1.34 2.78 17.93
CA ALA A 74 2.37 1.98 17.27
C ALA A 74 3.77 2.31 17.83
N LYS A 75 4.09 3.59 18.00
CA LYS A 75 5.33 4.04 18.63
C LYS A 75 5.46 3.49 20.05
N ASP A 76 4.40 3.59 20.86
CA ASP A 76 4.35 3.05 22.24
C ASP A 76 4.40 1.50 22.30
N ALA A 77 4.13 0.84 21.18
CA ALA A 77 4.27 -0.60 21.01
C ALA A 77 5.66 -1.02 20.52
N GLY A 78 6.57 -0.07 20.27
CA GLY A 78 7.96 -0.32 19.89
C GLY A 78 8.21 -0.40 18.37
N PHE A 79 7.22 -0.08 17.53
CA PHE A 79 7.45 -0.01 16.08
C PHE A 79 8.42 1.11 15.72
N ASP A 80 9.26 0.89 14.71
CA ASP A 80 10.20 1.90 14.20
C ASP A 80 9.50 2.98 13.38
N GLY A 81 8.24 2.77 12.99
CA GLY A 81 7.50 3.69 12.16
C GLY A 81 6.12 3.15 11.80
N VAL A 82 5.40 3.93 11.00
CA VAL A 82 4.12 3.52 10.40
C VAL A 82 4.15 3.66 8.89
N GLN A 83 3.33 2.86 8.20
CA GLN A 83 3.01 3.04 6.79
C GLN A 83 1.51 3.32 6.63
N ILE A 84 1.14 4.38 5.93
CA ILE A 84 -0.26 4.67 5.60
C ILE A 84 -0.65 3.87 4.36
N GLN A 85 -1.70 3.05 4.46
CA GLN A 85 -2.29 2.35 3.32
C GLN A 85 -3.17 3.33 2.51
N ALA A 86 -2.56 4.02 1.56
CA ALA A 86 -3.19 4.95 0.63
C ALA A 86 -3.33 4.37 -0.78
N CYS A 87 -3.57 3.05 -0.87
CA CYS A 87 -3.78 2.35 -2.14
C CYS A 87 -4.82 1.23 -2.05
N HIS A 88 -5.05 0.57 -3.18
CA HIS A 88 -5.88 -0.63 -3.33
C HIS A 88 -7.39 -0.41 -3.18
N GLY A 89 -7.84 0.83 -3.27
CA GLY A 89 -9.26 1.18 -3.16
C GLY A 89 -9.75 1.19 -1.71
N TYR A 90 -8.83 1.27 -0.74
CA TYR A 90 -9.12 1.52 0.67
C TYR A 90 -9.40 3.00 0.91
N LEU A 91 -9.94 3.36 2.08
CA LEU A 91 -10.55 4.68 2.32
C LEU A 91 -9.66 5.85 1.88
N VAL A 92 -8.40 5.87 2.30
CA VAL A 92 -7.48 6.96 1.94
C VAL A 92 -7.33 7.05 0.41
N SER A 93 -7.13 5.93 -0.28
CA SER A 93 -7.08 5.92 -1.76
C SER A 93 -8.42 6.27 -2.42
N GLN A 94 -9.55 6.01 -1.75
CA GLN A 94 -10.87 6.41 -2.25
C GLN A 94 -10.98 7.93 -2.31
N PHE A 95 -10.40 8.65 -1.33
CA PHE A 95 -10.32 10.11 -1.34
C PHE A 95 -9.41 10.62 -2.46
N LEU A 96 -8.28 9.94 -2.69
CA LEU A 96 -7.32 10.31 -3.74
C LEU A 96 -7.90 10.15 -5.14
N SER A 97 -8.70 9.12 -5.41
CA SER A 97 -9.18 8.83 -6.76
C SER A 97 -10.43 9.66 -7.12
N PRO A 98 -10.46 10.32 -8.31
CA PRO A 98 -11.66 11.00 -8.76
C PRO A 98 -12.75 9.99 -9.16
N TYR A 99 -12.43 8.70 -9.28
CA TYR A 99 -13.40 7.64 -9.58
C TYR A 99 -14.41 7.50 -8.43
N SER A 100 -13.89 7.46 -7.21
CA SER A 100 -14.64 7.22 -5.98
C SER A 100 -14.95 8.47 -5.17
N ASN A 101 -14.26 9.59 -5.41
CA ASN A 101 -14.49 10.86 -4.73
C ASN A 101 -15.10 11.90 -5.67
N ARG A 102 -16.37 12.22 -5.43
CA ARG A 102 -17.16 13.22 -6.17
C ARG A 102 -17.60 14.38 -5.28
N ARG A 103 -16.94 14.57 -4.14
CA ARG A 103 -17.25 15.65 -3.20
C ARG A 103 -17.00 17.01 -3.85
N ASN A 104 -17.75 17.99 -3.39
CA ASN A 104 -17.64 19.41 -3.78
C ASN A 104 -17.14 20.31 -2.63
N ASP A 105 -16.62 19.70 -1.57
CA ASP A 105 -16.03 20.39 -0.42
C ASP A 105 -14.48 20.36 -0.46
N GLU A 106 -13.84 20.76 0.63
CA GLU A 106 -12.37 20.83 0.75
C GLU A 106 -11.66 19.48 0.64
N TYR A 107 -12.39 18.37 0.64
CA TYR A 107 -11.86 17.02 0.47
C TYR A 107 -12.15 16.42 -0.92
N GLY A 108 -12.69 17.18 -1.88
CA GLY A 108 -12.93 16.74 -3.25
C GLY A 108 -12.74 17.81 -4.33
N GLY A 109 -13.04 17.44 -5.57
CA GLY A 109 -12.77 18.26 -6.74
C GLY A 109 -11.29 18.19 -7.15
N SER A 110 -10.52 19.24 -6.80
CA SER A 110 -9.12 19.36 -7.23
C SER A 110 -8.23 18.26 -6.65
N THR A 111 -7.08 18.04 -7.28
CA THR A 111 -6.07 17.06 -6.83
C THR A 111 -5.61 17.38 -5.40
N GLU A 112 -5.39 18.65 -5.07
CA GLU A 112 -4.96 19.12 -3.76
C GLU A 112 -6.01 18.82 -2.68
N ASN A 113 -7.29 19.06 -2.98
CA ASN A 113 -8.38 18.77 -2.06
C ASN A 113 -8.53 17.25 -1.84
N ARG A 114 -8.43 16.44 -2.91
CA ARG A 114 -8.46 14.98 -2.80
C ARG A 114 -7.28 14.43 -1.99
N ALA A 115 -6.10 15.04 -2.10
CA ALA A 115 -4.91 14.67 -1.33
C ALA A 115 -4.92 15.17 0.12
N ARG A 116 -5.80 16.12 0.47
CA ARG A 116 -5.81 16.81 1.76
C ARG A 116 -5.84 15.87 2.97
N MET A 117 -6.72 14.86 2.94
CA MET A 117 -6.84 13.89 4.04
C MET A 117 -5.51 13.18 4.32
N LEU A 118 -4.82 12.70 3.28
CA LEU A 118 -3.53 12.02 3.41
C LEU A 118 -2.43 12.97 3.91
N ILE A 119 -2.40 14.20 3.38
CA ILE A 119 -1.43 15.23 3.80
C ILE A 119 -1.62 15.59 5.28
N GLU A 120 -2.87 15.75 5.73
CA GLU A 120 -3.20 16.02 7.13
C GLU A 120 -2.81 14.86 8.04
N MET A 121 -3.02 13.60 7.61
CA MET A 121 -2.53 12.42 8.33
C MET A 121 -1.02 12.41 8.49
N VAL A 122 -0.25 12.61 7.40
CA VAL A 122 1.22 12.61 7.46
C VAL A 122 1.70 13.70 8.42
N ARG A 123 1.22 14.94 8.26
CA ARG A 123 1.60 16.06 9.14
C ARG A 123 1.23 15.80 10.61
N GLY A 124 0.04 15.26 10.85
CA GLY A 124 -0.41 14.89 12.19
C GLY A 124 0.50 13.85 12.83
N MET A 125 0.87 12.80 12.09
CA MET A 125 1.78 11.76 12.58
C MET A 125 3.19 12.30 12.85
N LYS A 126 3.76 13.11 11.94
CA LYS A 126 5.08 13.74 12.18
C LYS A 126 5.06 14.67 13.40
N LYS A 127 3.94 15.36 13.65
CA LYS A 127 3.77 16.19 14.85
C LYS A 127 3.67 15.36 16.12
N ALA A 128 2.84 14.31 16.14
CA ALA A 128 2.55 13.52 17.33
C ALA A 128 3.69 12.54 17.68
N CYS A 129 4.25 11.87 16.68
CA CYS A 129 5.29 10.85 16.87
C CYS A 129 6.72 11.42 16.83
N GLY A 130 6.89 12.67 16.43
CA GLY A 130 8.19 13.33 16.30
C GLY A 130 8.68 13.36 14.86
N ARG A 131 9.37 14.46 14.50
CA ARG A 131 9.76 14.76 13.11
C ARG A 131 10.69 13.73 12.49
N ASP A 132 11.49 13.03 13.29
CA ASP A 132 12.43 12.02 12.78
C ASP A 132 11.88 10.59 12.88
N TRP A 133 10.67 10.40 13.40
CA TRP A 133 10.03 9.09 13.44
C TRP A 133 9.42 8.76 12.06
N PRO A 134 9.80 7.62 11.43
CA PRO A 134 9.38 7.26 10.08
C PRO A 134 7.87 7.15 9.87
N VAL A 135 7.38 7.90 8.88
CA VAL A 135 6.03 7.82 8.31
C VAL A 135 6.15 7.55 6.82
N LEU A 136 5.82 6.31 6.43
CA LEU A 136 5.86 5.85 5.05
C LEU A 136 4.45 5.90 4.45
N VAL A 137 4.35 5.96 3.12
CA VAL A 137 3.04 5.93 2.44
C VAL A 137 3.05 4.88 1.33
N LYS A 138 2.09 3.96 1.34
CA LYS A 138 1.85 3.07 0.20
C LYS A 138 0.80 3.70 -0.71
N LEU A 139 1.24 4.27 -1.82
CA LEU A 139 0.45 5.20 -2.64
C LEU A 139 -0.18 4.53 -3.86
N GLN A 140 -1.45 4.84 -4.11
CA GLN A 140 -2.15 4.47 -5.35
C GLN A 140 -1.60 5.30 -6.51
N MET A 141 -1.04 4.64 -7.51
CA MET A 141 -0.55 5.32 -8.71
C MET A 141 -1.54 5.27 -9.87
N ASP A 142 -2.35 4.20 -9.94
CA ASP A 142 -3.36 4.00 -10.97
C ASP A 142 -4.44 3.03 -10.47
N ASP A 143 -5.71 3.32 -10.75
CA ASP A 143 -6.84 2.44 -10.36
C ASP A 143 -7.03 1.24 -11.30
N PHE A 144 -6.48 1.28 -12.51
CA PHE A 144 -6.62 0.25 -13.55
C PHE A 144 -8.07 -0.17 -13.82
N VAL A 145 -8.97 0.81 -13.86
CA VAL A 145 -10.35 0.63 -14.35
C VAL A 145 -10.52 1.28 -15.72
N ALA A 146 -11.59 0.93 -16.45
CA ALA A 146 -11.86 1.52 -17.76
C ALA A 146 -12.43 2.94 -17.70
N ASP A 147 -12.92 3.39 -16.53
CA ASP A 147 -13.46 4.74 -16.38
C ASP A 147 -12.36 5.78 -16.58
N GLU A 148 -12.58 6.76 -17.46
CA GLU A 148 -11.60 7.79 -17.76
C GLU A 148 -11.35 8.74 -16.60
N ASN A 149 -12.32 8.87 -15.70
CA ASN A 149 -12.24 9.68 -14.48
C ASN A 149 -11.66 8.90 -13.30
N ARG A 150 -10.72 8.00 -13.59
CA ARG A 150 -9.92 7.28 -12.60
C ARG A 150 -8.63 8.01 -12.25
N LEU A 151 -8.00 7.59 -11.15
CA LEU A 151 -6.64 8.03 -10.85
C LEU A 151 -5.68 7.47 -11.90
N LYS A 152 -4.84 8.36 -12.45
CA LYS A 152 -3.86 8.10 -13.51
C LYS A 152 -2.49 8.58 -13.07
N LEU A 153 -1.46 8.02 -13.71
CA LEU A 153 -0.05 8.26 -13.37
C LEU A 153 0.35 9.75 -13.26
N PRO A 154 0.00 10.66 -14.19
CA PRO A 154 0.42 12.06 -14.06
C PRO A 154 -0.11 12.73 -12.78
N GLU A 155 -1.36 12.47 -12.44
CA GLU A 155 -2.00 13.02 -11.25
C GLU A 155 -1.47 12.36 -9.97
N SER A 156 -1.24 11.04 -9.97
CA SER A 156 -0.70 10.37 -8.79
C SER A 156 0.77 10.74 -8.51
N VAL A 157 1.55 11.10 -9.53
CA VAL A 157 2.89 11.71 -9.35
C VAL A 157 2.79 13.08 -8.68
N GLU A 158 1.80 13.90 -9.06
CA GLU A 158 1.53 15.17 -8.38
C GLU A 158 1.15 14.95 -6.90
N ILE A 159 0.29 13.98 -6.63
CA ILE A 159 -0.07 13.57 -5.27
C ILE A 159 1.18 13.09 -4.51
N ALA A 160 2.02 12.27 -5.12
CA ALA A 160 3.27 11.79 -4.50
C ALA A 160 4.17 12.97 -4.09
N ARG A 161 4.29 14.00 -4.93
CA ARG A 161 5.03 15.23 -4.61
C ARG A 161 4.46 15.93 -3.38
N MET A 162 3.15 16.17 -3.36
CA MET A 162 2.49 16.80 -2.20
C MET A 162 2.66 15.98 -0.91
N VAL A 163 2.58 14.66 -1.01
CA VAL A 163 2.80 13.74 0.12
C VAL A 163 4.25 13.81 0.62
N SER A 164 5.23 13.82 -0.28
CA SER A 164 6.63 13.98 0.11
C SER A 164 6.88 15.33 0.78
N GLU A 165 6.34 16.42 0.23
CA GLU A 165 6.45 17.77 0.81
C GLU A 165 5.76 17.89 2.17
N SER A 166 4.77 17.04 2.46
CA SER A 166 4.11 16.99 3.77
C SER A 166 4.95 16.33 4.87
N GLY A 167 6.05 15.66 4.51
CA GLY A 167 7.01 15.06 5.43
C GLY A 167 7.02 13.54 5.47
N ALA A 168 6.45 12.86 4.46
CA ALA A 168 6.58 11.41 4.33
C ALA A 168 8.03 11.00 4.04
N ASP A 169 8.52 9.98 4.74
CA ASP A 169 9.93 9.57 4.68
C ASP A 169 10.24 8.58 3.55
N ALA A 170 9.23 7.86 3.06
CA ALA A 170 9.31 7.06 1.84
C ALA A 170 7.93 6.83 1.21
N ILE A 171 7.91 6.58 -0.10
CA ILE A 171 6.70 6.22 -0.85
C ILE A 171 6.88 4.83 -1.46
N GLU A 172 6.00 3.90 -1.09
CA GLU A 172 5.88 2.61 -1.77
C GLU A 172 4.81 2.72 -2.86
N VAL A 173 5.19 2.53 -4.12
CA VAL A 173 4.26 2.66 -5.25
C VAL A 173 3.46 1.38 -5.48
N SER A 174 2.16 1.52 -5.71
CA SER A 174 1.29 0.40 -6.04
C SER A 174 0.10 0.85 -6.90
N GLY A 175 -0.78 -0.08 -7.25
CA GLY A 175 -1.99 0.25 -8.02
C GLY A 175 -3.00 -0.88 -8.04
N GLY A 176 -4.09 -0.60 -8.75
CA GLY A 176 -5.27 -1.47 -8.85
C GLY A 176 -6.19 -1.32 -7.65
N ILE A 177 -7.44 -1.68 -7.84
CA ILE A 177 -8.52 -1.81 -6.85
C ILE A 177 -9.20 -3.18 -7.07
N TYR A 178 -10.24 -3.51 -6.30
CA TYR A 178 -10.98 -4.75 -6.55
C TYR A 178 -11.61 -4.79 -7.94
N GLU A 179 -12.26 -3.69 -8.37
CA GLU A 179 -12.86 -3.60 -9.71
C GLU A 179 -11.87 -3.77 -10.87
N SER A 180 -10.56 -3.57 -10.66
CA SER A 180 -9.56 -3.81 -11.71
C SER A 180 -9.56 -5.25 -12.20
N SER A 181 -10.07 -6.21 -11.41
CA SER A 181 -10.23 -7.60 -11.85
C SER A 181 -11.20 -7.77 -13.01
N LEU A 182 -12.13 -6.82 -13.20
CA LEU A 182 -13.07 -6.81 -14.31
C LEU A 182 -12.39 -6.48 -15.65
N TYR A 183 -11.16 -5.96 -15.60
CA TYR A 183 -10.38 -5.50 -16.75
C TYR A 183 -9.10 -6.34 -16.94
N GLY A 184 -9.04 -7.52 -16.34
CA GLY A 184 -7.95 -8.49 -16.48
C GLY A 184 -7.15 -8.66 -15.19
N ASN A 185 -5.88 -9.06 -15.32
CA ASN A 185 -4.98 -9.33 -14.20
C ASN A 185 -4.39 -8.03 -13.61
N LEU A 186 -5.22 -7.00 -13.36
CA LEU A 186 -4.77 -5.64 -13.04
C LEU A 186 -4.98 -5.23 -11.57
N THR A 187 -5.39 -6.17 -10.71
CA THR A 187 -5.48 -5.91 -9.26
C THR A 187 -4.10 -5.74 -8.61
N SER A 188 -4.08 -5.36 -7.33
CA SER A 188 -2.85 -5.23 -6.53
C SER A 188 -2.08 -6.55 -6.34
N VAL A 189 -2.77 -7.69 -6.48
CA VAL A 189 -2.24 -9.04 -6.25
C VAL A 189 -2.34 -9.91 -7.51
N ARG A 190 -1.56 -9.56 -8.53
CA ARG A 190 -1.54 -10.26 -9.83
C ARG A 190 -1.11 -11.72 -9.72
N THR A 191 -1.78 -12.61 -10.45
CA THR A 191 -1.42 -14.04 -10.55
C THR A 191 -0.48 -14.29 -11.74
N ASN A 192 0.04 -15.52 -11.87
CA ASN A 192 0.85 -15.96 -13.02
C ASN A 192 2.11 -15.14 -13.33
N VAL A 193 2.65 -14.45 -12.32
CA VAL A 193 3.92 -13.71 -12.46
C VAL A 193 5.07 -14.67 -12.77
N GLY A 194 5.83 -14.36 -13.81
CA GLY A 194 6.87 -15.22 -14.41
C GLY A 194 6.33 -16.29 -15.38
N LYS A 195 5.01 -16.35 -15.61
CA LYS A 195 4.32 -17.30 -16.51
C LYS A 195 3.26 -16.59 -17.39
N GLY A 196 3.55 -15.37 -17.81
CA GLY A 196 2.64 -14.53 -18.62
C GLY A 196 2.51 -13.10 -18.09
N GLU A 197 2.58 -12.92 -16.77
CA GLU A 197 2.70 -11.60 -16.15
C GLU A 197 4.18 -11.34 -15.79
N PRO A 198 4.76 -10.18 -16.13
CA PRO A 198 6.16 -9.88 -15.79
C PRO A 198 6.33 -9.66 -14.28
N GLU A 199 7.54 -9.94 -13.78
CA GLU A 199 7.95 -9.41 -12.48
C GLU A 199 8.05 -7.88 -12.54
N ALA A 200 7.97 -7.22 -11.37
CA ALA A 200 7.98 -5.77 -11.27
C ALA A 200 6.88 -5.10 -12.11
N TYR A 201 5.66 -5.63 -12.09
CA TYR A 201 4.55 -5.13 -12.91
C TYR A 201 4.09 -3.68 -12.60
N PHE A 202 4.67 -3.03 -11.59
CA PHE A 202 4.51 -1.60 -11.31
C PHE A 202 5.78 -0.77 -11.60
N LEU A 203 6.79 -1.34 -12.28
CA LEU A 203 8.07 -0.69 -12.55
C LEU A 203 7.92 0.64 -13.28
N SER A 204 7.04 0.73 -14.28
CA SER A 204 6.79 1.99 -15.00
C SER A 204 6.29 3.10 -14.06
N LEU A 205 5.46 2.75 -13.08
CA LEU A 205 4.96 3.69 -12.07
C LEU A 205 6.11 4.16 -11.15
N ALA A 206 6.98 3.24 -10.73
CA ALA A 206 8.16 3.58 -9.91
C ALA A 206 9.13 4.48 -10.65
N ILE A 207 9.39 4.22 -11.93
CA ILE A 207 10.28 5.04 -12.77
C ILE A 207 9.79 6.48 -12.84
N GLU A 208 8.50 6.70 -13.12
CA GLU A 208 7.96 8.07 -13.20
C GLU A 208 7.94 8.76 -11.82
N ALA A 209 7.61 8.02 -10.75
CA ALA A 209 7.72 8.55 -9.39
C ALA A 209 9.17 8.94 -9.03
N LYS A 210 10.16 8.09 -9.34
CA LYS A 210 11.57 8.34 -9.03
C LYS A 210 12.15 9.50 -9.84
N LYS A 211 11.73 9.66 -11.10
CA LYS A 211 12.09 10.83 -11.92
C LYS A 211 11.56 12.14 -11.32
N ALA A 212 10.31 12.14 -10.88
CA ALA A 212 9.68 13.33 -10.33
C ALA A 212 10.11 13.65 -8.88
N LEU A 213 10.51 12.63 -8.11
CA LEU A 213 10.90 12.74 -6.71
C LEU A 213 12.30 12.14 -6.46
N PRO A 214 13.38 12.74 -7.01
CA PRO A 214 14.72 12.15 -6.90
C PRO A 214 15.22 12.02 -5.45
N SER A 215 14.82 12.94 -4.58
CA SER A 215 15.21 13.00 -3.16
C SER A 215 14.35 12.16 -2.22
N THR A 216 13.20 11.66 -2.69
CA THR A 216 12.28 10.86 -1.87
C THR A 216 12.59 9.39 -2.10
N PRO A 217 12.83 8.59 -1.04
CA PRO A 217 12.99 7.16 -1.20
C PRO A 217 11.73 6.51 -1.78
N ILE A 218 11.89 5.80 -2.90
CA ILE A 218 10.83 5.06 -3.59
C ILE A 218 11.01 3.57 -3.35
N MET A 219 9.95 2.91 -2.88
CA MET A 219 9.90 1.46 -2.71
C MET A 219 9.01 0.86 -3.81
N LEU A 220 9.48 -0.22 -4.45
CA LEU A 220 8.73 -0.89 -5.52
C LEU A 220 8.27 -2.28 -5.08
N VAL A 221 6.95 -2.47 -5.05
CA VAL A 221 6.31 -3.79 -4.99
C VAL A 221 5.81 -4.19 -6.38
N GLY A 222 5.70 -5.47 -6.67
CA GLY A 222 5.15 -5.89 -7.97
C GLY A 222 5.50 -7.31 -8.36
N GLY A 223 5.40 -8.26 -7.43
CA GLY A 223 5.70 -9.67 -7.73
C GLY A 223 7.18 -9.97 -7.99
N ILE A 224 8.10 -9.06 -7.64
CA ILE A 224 9.55 -9.27 -7.70
C ILE A 224 9.92 -10.47 -6.81
N ARG A 225 10.65 -11.43 -7.38
CA ARG A 225 11.00 -12.71 -6.75
C ARG A 225 12.37 -13.24 -7.19
N SER A 226 12.96 -12.65 -8.23
CA SER A 226 14.27 -13.00 -8.76
C SER A 226 15.30 -11.96 -8.32
N LYS A 227 16.48 -12.42 -7.87
CA LYS A 227 17.59 -11.55 -7.43
C LYS A 227 18.01 -10.60 -8.55
N SER A 228 18.18 -11.12 -9.77
CA SER A 228 18.59 -10.32 -10.93
C SER A 228 17.62 -9.18 -11.26
N VAL A 229 16.31 -9.41 -11.13
CA VAL A 229 15.29 -8.37 -11.32
C VAL A 229 15.40 -7.30 -10.24
N ALA A 230 15.57 -7.71 -8.99
CA ALA A 230 15.76 -6.78 -7.87
C ALA A 230 17.04 -5.93 -8.05
N GLU A 231 18.17 -6.57 -8.38
CA GLU A 231 19.45 -5.90 -8.61
C GLU A 231 19.37 -4.90 -9.76
N GLU A 232 18.80 -5.30 -10.92
CA GLU A 232 18.65 -4.41 -12.07
C GLU A 232 17.86 -3.13 -11.71
N ILE A 233 16.79 -3.27 -10.93
CA ILE A 233 15.95 -2.13 -10.51
C ILE A 233 16.75 -1.15 -9.64
N ILE A 234 17.56 -1.66 -8.70
CA ILE A 234 18.37 -0.84 -7.79
C ILE A 234 19.55 -0.22 -8.54
N GLU A 235 20.28 -1.00 -9.34
CA GLU A 235 21.44 -0.54 -10.12
C GLU A 235 21.06 0.57 -11.10
N LYS A 236 19.91 0.42 -11.78
CA LYS A 236 19.36 1.45 -12.68
C LYS A 236 18.67 2.59 -11.95
N ARG A 237 18.62 2.55 -10.61
CA ARG A 237 17.99 3.56 -9.75
C ARG A 237 16.52 3.82 -10.09
N TYR A 238 15.80 2.77 -10.48
CA TYR A 238 14.35 2.85 -10.72
C TYR A 238 13.54 2.84 -9.42
N ALA A 239 14.11 2.30 -8.35
CA ALA A 239 13.62 2.40 -6.98
C ALA A 239 14.81 2.33 -6.01
N ASP A 240 14.61 2.72 -4.75
CA ASP A 240 15.61 2.66 -3.68
C ASP A 240 15.43 1.40 -2.81
N PHE A 241 14.21 0.86 -2.76
CA PHE A 241 13.89 -0.37 -2.02
C PHE A 241 13.04 -1.33 -2.84
N ILE A 242 13.23 -2.63 -2.61
CA ILE A 242 12.40 -3.69 -3.16
C ILE A 242 11.45 -4.19 -2.07
N SER A 243 10.15 -4.13 -2.34
CA SER A 243 9.11 -4.64 -1.46
C SER A 243 8.66 -6.03 -1.93
N MET A 244 8.71 -6.99 -1.01
CA MET A 244 8.33 -8.39 -1.25
C MET A 244 7.32 -8.83 -0.18
N SER A 245 6.37 -9.66 -0.59
CA SER A 245 5.39 -10.27 0.31
C SER A 245 5.29 -11.77 0.03
N ARG A 246 4.53 -12.18 -0.98
CA ARG A 246 4.34 -13.60 -1.34
C ARG A 246 5.64 -14.41 -1.50
N PRO A 247 6.74 -13.89 -2.08
CA PRO A 247 8.03 -14.58 -2.10
C PRO A 247 8.55 -14.94 -0.70
N LEU A 248 8.47 -14.01 0.27
CA LEU A 248 8.92 -14.25 1.64
C LEU A 248 8.00 -15.18 2.43
N ILE A 249 6.74 -15.35 2.01
CA ILE A 249 5.85 -16.39 2.58
C ILE A 249 6.28 -17.79 2.11
N ARG A 250 6.76 -17.91 0.86
CA ARG A 250 7.22 -19.18 0.30
C ARG A 250 8.65 -19.51 0.76
N ASP A 251 9.53 -18.52 0.70
CA ASP A 251 10.95 -18.62 0.99
C ASP A 251 11.34 -17.55 2.03
N PRO A 252 11.09 -17.76 3.33
CA PRO A 252 11.34 -16.75 4.37
C PRO A 252 12.82 -16.32 4.48
N ASP A 253 13.74 -17.19 4.10
CA ASP A 253 15.19 -16.96 4.08
C ASP A 253 15.73 -16.48 2.73
N LEU A 254 14.85 -16.07 1.80
CA LEU A 254 15.22 -15.63 0.44
C LEU A 254 16.32 -14.55 0.43
N PRO A 255 16.28 -13.47 1.26
CA PRO A 255 17.35 -12.49 1.27
C PRO A 255 18.71 -13.09 1.67
N MET A 256 18.72 -14.02 2.63
CA MET A 256 19.94 -14.70 3.07
C MET A 256 20.49 -15.61 1.97
N LYS A 257 19.61 -16.34 1.26
CA LYS A 257 19.98 -17.13 0.07
C LYS A 257 20.64 -16.22 -0.98
N TRP A 258 20.03 -15.09 -1.29
CA TRP A 258 20.59 -14.11 -2.24
C TRP A 258 21.97 -13.60 -1.83
N MET A 259 22.20 -13.31 -0.55
CA MET A 259 23.51 -12.88 -0.04
C MET A 259 24.58 -13.97 -0.17
N LYS A 260 24.20 -15.25 -0.02
CA LYS A 260 25.08 -16.41 -0.19
C LYS A 260 25.30 -16.81 -1.65
N GLY A 261 24.55 -16.21 -2.59
CA GLY A 261 24.53 -16.63 -3.99
C GLY A 261 23.76 -17.94 -4.23
N GLU A 262 22.96 -18.36 -3.25
CA GLU A 262 22.07 -19.52 -3.32
C GLU A 262 20.66 -19.07 -3.73
N GLY A 263 19.84 -19.97 -4.28
CA GLY A 263 18.39 -19.72 -4.44
C GLY A 263 18.03 -18.36 -5.06
N LEU A 264 18.57 -18.05 -6.25
CA LEU A 264 18.47 -16.74 -6.92
C LEU A 264 17.03 -16.32 -7.29
N LYS A 265 16.05 -17.18 -7.05
CA LYS A 265 14.64 -16.95 -7.35
C LYS A 265 13.76 -17.71 -6.37
N SER A 266 12.71 -17.05 -5.88
CA SER A 266 11.69 -17.71 -5.07
C SER A 266 10.77 -18.61 -5.90
N ASP A 267 10.35 -19.72 -5.30
CA ASP A 267 9.41 -20.71 -5.85
C ASP A 267 7.94 -20.26 -5.80
N CYS A 268 7.68 -19.03 -5.37
CA CYS A 268 6.32 -18.52 -5.27
C CYS A 268 5.60 -18.57 -6.63
N ALA A 269 4.57 -19.40 -6.71
CA ALA A 269 3.79 -19.61 -7.93
C ALA A 269 2.81 -18.45 -8.25
N SER A 270 2.71 -17.41 -7.41
CA SER A 270 1.71 -16.34 -7.53
C SER A 270 0.27 -16.86 -7.64
N CYS A 271 -0.08 -17.95 -6.95
CA CYS A 271 -1.41 -18.54 -7.01
C CYS A 271 -2.46 -17.84 -6.14
N ASN A 272 -2.03 -16.95 -5.24
CA ASN A 272 -2.87 -16.25 -4.24
C ASN A 272 -3.61 -17.14 -3.22
N ASP A 273 -3.28 -18.43 -3.14
CA ASP A 273 -3.91 -19.33 -2.15
C ASP A 273 -3.54 -18.97 -0.71
N CYS A 274 -2.38 -18.31 -0.51
CA CYS A 274 -2.00 -17.77 0.79
C CYS A 274 -3.03 -16.77 1.33
N LEU A 275 -3.60 -15.95 0.45
CA LEU A 275 -4.65 -14.99 0.79
C LEU A 275 -6.00 -15.70 0.98
N ARG A 276 -6.36 -16.61 0.06
CA ARG A 276 -7.65 -17.33 0.12
C ARG A 276 -7.84 -18.10 1.44
N ASN A 277 -6.77 -18.63 2.00
CA ASN A 277 -6.81 -19.44 3.22
C ASN A 277 -6.52 -18.66 4.50
N ALA A 278 -6.13 -17.38 4.41
CA ALA A 278 -5.65 -16.59 5.54
C ALA A 278 -6.67 -16.54 6.69
N GLY A 279 -7.94 -16.31 6.39
CA GLY A 279 -9.01 -16.25 7.41
C GLY A 279 -9.39 -17.59 8.04
N LYS A 280 -8.95 -18.73 7.48
CA LYS A 280 -9.28 -20.08 7.99
C LYS A 280 -8.12 -20.71 8.76
N GLN A 281 -6.90 -20.48 8.30
CA GLN A 281 -5.72 -21.25 8.72
C GLN A 281 -4.50 -20.38 9.03
N GLY A 282 -4.68 -19.04 9.03
CA GLY A 282 -3.58 -18.09 9.04
C GLY A 282 -2.93 -17.93 7.67
N LEU A 283 -2.19 -16.83 7.49
CA LEU A 283 -1.45 -16.56 6.27
C LEU A 283 -0.30 -17.57 6.13
N ARG A 284 -0.31 -18.39 5.07
CA ARG A 284 0.73 -19.39 4.79
C ARG A 284 0.78 -19.77 3.32
N CYS A 285 1.91 -20.31 2.85
CA CYS A 285 1.98 -20.88 1.52
C CYS A 285 1.16 -22.18 1.46
N SER A 286 0.32 -22.35 0.44
CA SER A 286 -0.47 -23.58 0.23
C SER A 286 0.35 -24.72 -0.38
N LYS A 287 1.50 -24.39 -0.97
CA LYS A 287 2.41 -25.36 -1.57
C LYS A 287 3.36 -25.87 -0.49
N GLN A 288 3.39 -27.18 -0.29
CA GLN A 288 4.41 -27.82 0.53
C GLN A 288 5.78 -27.62 -0.13
N ASN A 289 6.84 -27.51 0.67
CA ASN A 289 8.20 -27.58 0.14
C ASN A 289 8.40 -29.02 -0.32
N THR A 290 8.67 -29.19 -1.61
CA THR A 290 9.10 -30.47 -2.20
C THR A 290 10.56 -30.70 -1.89
#